data_AF-A0A2W7PNJ8-F1
#
_entry.id   AF-A0A2W7PNJ8-F1
#
_cell.length_a   1.000
_cell.length_b   1.000
_cell.length_c   1.000
_cell.angle_alpha   90.00
_cell.angle_beta   90.00
_cell.angle_gamma   90.00
#
_symmetry.space_group_name_H-M   'P 1'
#
loop_
_entity.id
_entity.type
_entity.pdbx_description
1 polymer ?
#
loop_
_entity_poly.entity_id
_entity_poly.type
_entity_poly.pdbx_seq_one_letter_code
_entity_poly.pdbx_strand_id
1 'polypeptide(L)'
;YDFGDNWHHVIKVEKIDDAVPGADYPRLVRAIGACPPEDVGGFPGYANFLDAMADPKHEEHDRMVEWYGGKFDPEEAEIGRILDSFERLAKKWAPKPRKPKAAPKSL
;
A
#
# COMPACT_ATOMS: atom_id res chain seq x y z
N TYR A 1 -9.26 -4.68 5.88
CA TYR A 1 -9.61 -3.40 5.25
C TYR A 1 -10.77 -3.70 4.36
N ASP A 2 -11.79 -2.84 4.37
CA ASP A 2 -13.13 -3.12 3.85
C ASP A 2 -13.82 -4.35 4.52
N PHE A 3 -15.08 -4.18 4.93
CA PHE A 3 -15.88 -5.28 5.51
C PHE A 3 -16.60 -6.11 4.44
N GLY A 4 -16.70 -5.63 3.20
CA GLY A 4 -17.18 -6.41 2.07
C GLY A 4 -16.11 -7.37 1.58
N ASP A 5 -15.05 -6.83 1.00
CA ASP A 5 -13.98 -7.61 0.35
C ASP A 5 -13.01 -8.30 1.33
N ASN A 6 -13.03 -7.88 2.59
CA ASN A 6 -12.27 -8.48 3.69
C ASN A 6 -10.76 -8.62 3.40
N TRP A 7 -10.15 -7.53 2.92
CA TRP A 7 -8.71 -7.50 2.65
C TRP A 7 -7.88 -7.64 3.92
N HIS A 8 -6.89 -8.53 3.89
CA HIS A 8 -5.94 -8.71 4.98
C HIS A 8 -4.58 -8.08 4.63
N HIS A 9 -4.11 -7.18 5.49
CA HIS A 9 -2.75 -6.65 5.39
C HIS A 9 -1.87 -7.27 6.48
N VAL A 10 -0.69 -7.75 6.08
CA VAL A 10 0.33 -8.21 7.03
C VAL A 10 1.31 -7.06 7.29
N ILE A 11 1.32 -6.55 8.52
CA ILE A 11 2.27 -5.53 8.95
C ILE A 11 3.35 -6.20 9.80
N LYS A 12 4.58 -6.18 9.30
CA LYS A 12 5.76 -6.73 9.99
C LYS A 12 6.75 -5.63 10.30
N VAL A 13 7.16 -5.52 11.56
CA VAL A 13 8.27 -4.65 11.95
C VAL A 13 9.58 -5.39 11.68
N GLU A 14 10.32 -4.95 10.68
CA GLU A 14 11.60 -5.58 10.30
C GLU A 14 12.78 -5.05 11.12
N LYS A 15 12.77 -3.75 11.45
CA LYS A 15 13.85 -3.08 12.17
C LYS A 15 13.31 -1.92 12.99
N ILE A 16 13.94 -1.66 14.13
CA ILE A 16 13.68 -0.48 14.97
C ILE A 16 15.03 0.22 15.17
N ASP A 17 15.14 1.45 14.70
CA ASP A 17 16.32 2.31 14.82
C ASP A 17 15.93 3.72 15.26
N ASP A 18 16.95 4.54 15.54
CA ASP A 18 16.79 5.97 15.72
C ASP A 18 16.29 6.65 14.43
N ALA A 19 15.50 7.71 14.60
CA ALA A 19 15.04 8.52 13.49
C ALA A 19 16.22 9.24 12.82
N VAL A 20 16.18 9.36 11.49
CA VAL A 20 17.20 10.08 10.74
C VAL A 20 17.04 11.59 10.99
N PRO A 21 18.07 12.29 11.49
CA PRO A 21 17.98 13.72 11.74
C PRO A 21 17.60 14.51 10.48
N GLY A 22 16.62 15.41 10.61
CA GLY A 22 16.15 16.26 9.51
C GLY A 22 15.30 15.56 8.45
N ALA A 23 15.00 14.26 8.59
CA ALA A 23 14.12 13.55 7.68
C ALA A 23 12.65 13.70 8.09
N ASP A 24 11.80 13.93 7.09
CA ASP A 24 10.35 13.89 7.22
C ASP A 24 9.84 12.44 7.15
N TYR A 25 8.76 12.14 7.88
CA TYR A 25 8.16 10.80 7.94
C TYR A 25 6.63 10.87 7.73
N PRO A 26 5.99 9.84 7.13
CA PRO A 26 6.57 8.57 6.69
C PRO A 26 7.38 8.68 5.40
N ARG A 27 8.21 7.68 5.12
CA ARG A 27 9.06 7.60 3.92
C ARG A 27 8.81 6.31 3.18
N LEU A 28 8.70 6.40 1.86
CA LEU A 28 8.66 5.22 1.00
C LEU A 28 10.09 4.72 0.80
N VAL A 29 10.34 3.45 1.13
CA VAL A 29 11.63 2.79 0.89
C VAL A 29 11.54 1.90 -0.35
N ARG A 30 10.42 1.18 -0.51
CA ARG A 30 10.15 0.29 -1.64
C ARG A 30 8.66 0.06 -1.75
N ALA A 31 8.15 0.00 -2.98
CA ALA A 31 6.83 -0.52 -3.33
C ALA A 31 6.97 -1.41 -4.57
N ILE A 32 6.17 -2.46 -4.65
CA ILE A 32 6.12 -3.40 -5.78
C ILE A 32 4.66 -3.81 -5.95
N GLY A 33 4.21 -3.87 -7.20
CA GLY A 33 2.88 -4.32 -7.55
C GLY A 33 1.81 -3.25 -7.33
N ALA A 34 0.78 -3.33 -8.17
CA ALA A 34 -0.44 -2.56 -8.00
C ALA A 34 -1.26 -3.08 -6.82
N CYS A 35 -2.00 -2.18 -6.18
CA CYS A 35 -3.03 -2.59 -5.23
C CYS A 35 -4.22 -3.22 -5.99
N PRO A 36 -4.92 -4.21 -5.40
CA PRO A 36 -6.20 -4.66 -5.93
C PRO A 36 -7.17 -3.47 -6.10
N PRO A 37 -7.96 -3.42 -7.18
CA PRO A 37 -9.02 -2.43 -7.31
C PRO A 37 -10.01 -2.53 -6.13
N GLU A 38 -10.53 -1.38 -5.68
CA GLU A 38 -11.62 -1.35 -4.69
C GLU A 38 -12.87 -2.06 -5.25
N ASP A 39 -13.64 -2.71 -4.38
CA ASP A 39 -14.88 -3.42 -4.70
C ASP A 39 -14.74 -4.54 -5.76
N VAL A 40 -13.54 -5.08 -5.98
CA VAL A 40 -13.29 -6.16 -6.94
C VAL A 40 -13.82 -7.52 -6.45
N GLY A 41 -14.26 -7.62 -5.19
CA GLY A 41 -14.80 -8.86 -4.62
C GLY A 41 -13.77 -9.65 -3.82
N GLY A 42 -12.83 -8.95 -3.18
CA GLY A 42 -11.80 -9.54 -2.32
C GLY A 42 -10.82 -10.43 -3.08
N PHE A 43 -10.19 -11.36 -2.37
CA PHE A 43 -9.15 -12.23 -2.95
C PHE A 43 -9.64 -13.04 -4.17
N PRO A 44 -10.81 -13.73 -4.13
CA PRO A 44 -11.30 -14.48 -5.29
C PRO A 44 -11.66 -13.57 -6.47
N GLY A 45 -12.24 -12.40 -6.18
CA GLY A 45 -12.59 -11.42 -7.21
C GLY A 45 -11.35 -10.88 -7.92
N TYR A 46 -10.30 -10.54 -7.17
CA TYR A 46 -9.04 -10.07 -7.75
C TYR A 46 -8.33 -11.16 -8.58
N ALA A 47 -8.34 -12.42 -8.15
CA ALA A 47 -7.78 -13.52 -8.94
C ALA A 47 -8.48 -13.64 -10.31
N ASN A 48 -9.82 -13.66 -10.32
CA ASN A 48 -10.60 -13.71 -11.57
C ASN A 48 -10.36 -12.46 -12.43
N PHE A 49 -10.24 -11.28 -11.81
CA PHE A 49 -9.92 -10.04 -12.50
C PHE A 49 -8.56 -10.13 -13.20
N LEU A 50 -7.52 -10.64 -12.53
CA LEU A 50 -6.19 -10.82 -13.14
C LEU A 50 -6.25 -11.77 -14.34
N ASP A 51 -6.91 -12.92 -14.21
CA ASP A 51 -7.05 -13.90 -15.28
C ASP A 51 -7.78 -13.30 -16.49
N ALA A 52 -8.89 -12.60 -16.23
CA ALA A 52 -9.66 -11.92 -17.27
C ALA A 52 -8.87 -10.81 -17.95
N MET A 53 -8.14 -9.98 -17.20
CA MET A 53 -7.36 -8.87 -17.75
C MET A 53 -6.14 -9.33 -18.57
N ALA A 54 -5.57 -10.50 -18.26
CA ALA A 54 -4.40 -11.05 -18.93
C ALA A 54 -4.70 -11.76 -20.26
N ASP A 55 -5.91 -12.31 -20.44
CA ASP A 55 -6.29 -13.05 -21.64
C ASP A 55 -7.44 -12.35 -22.41
N PRO A 56 -7.16 -11.74 -23.58
CA PRO A 56 -8.20 -11.16 -24.45
C PRO A 56 -9.27 -12.13 -24.95
N LYS A 57 -9.07 -13.44 -24.80
CA LYS A 57 -10.06 -14.47 -25.15
C LYS A 57 -10.87 -14.97 -23.95
N HIS A 58 -10.55 -14.50 -22.75
CA HIS A 58 -11.32 -14.83 -21.56
C HIS A 58 -12.75 -14.31 -21.72
N GLU A 59 -13.74 -15.10 -21.31
CA GLU A 59 -15.16 -14.76 -21.49
C GLU A 59 -15.54 -13.42 -20.84
N GLU A 60 -14.95 -13.11 -19.69
CA GLU A 60 -15.15 -11.86 -18.97
C GLU A 60 -14.18 -10.71 -19.35
N HIS A 61 -13.26 -10.88 -20.32
CA HIS A 61 -12.21 -9.88 -20.61
C HIS A 61 -12.79 -8.49 -20.88
N ASP A 62 -13.66 -8.38 -21.88
CA ASP A 62 -14.23 -7.09 -22.30
C ASP A 62 -15.01 -6.42 -21.16
N ARG A 63 -15.76 -7.21 -20.39
CA ARG A 63 -16.52 -6.72 -19.23
C ARG A 63 -15.59 -6.18 -18.13
N MET A 64 -14.49 -6.86 -17.85
CA MET A 64 -13.55 -6.44 -16.80
C MET A 64 -12.75 -5.20 -17.21
N VAL A 65 -12.36 -5.10 -18.48
CA VAL A 65 -11.72 -3.89 -19.03
C VAL A 65 -12.66 -2.69 -18.95
N GLU A 66 -13.93 -2.87 -19.30
CA GLU A 66 -14.95 -1.81 -19.20
C GLU A 66 -15.20 -1.41 -17.74
N TRP A 67 -15.38 -2.38 -16.84
CA TRP A 67 -15.62 -2.13 -15.42
C TRP A 67 -14.46 -1.39 -14.76
N TYR A 68 -13.21 -1.81 -15.02
CA TYR A 68 -12.02 -1.14 -14.50
C TYR A 68 -11.77 0.22 -15.17
N GLY A 69 -12.23 0.39 -16.42
CA GLY A 69 -12.10 1.63 -17.17
C GLY A 69 -10.77 1.77 -17.91
N GLY A 70 -10.08 0.66 -18.20
CA GLY A 70 -8.82 0.71 -18.95
C GLY A 70 -7.95 -0.54 -18.80
N LYS A 71 -6.66 -0.37 -19.08
CA LYS A 71 -5.66 -1.42 -18.87
C LYS A 71 -5.21 -1.43 -17.42
N PHE A 72 -5.04 -2.62 -16.87
CA PHE A 72 -4.46 -2.84 -15.54
C PHE A 72 -3.10 -3.51 -15.70
N ASP A 73 -2.08 -2.96 -15.04
CA ASP A 73 -0.77 -3.60 -14.91
C ASP A 73 -0.58 -4.01 -13.44
N PRO A 74 -0.60 -5.31 -13.11
CA PRO A 74 -0.47 -5.78 -11.73
C PRO A 74 0.90 -5.48 -11.12
N GLU A 75 1.92 -5.16 -11.92
CA GLU A 75 3.27 -4.88 -11.44
C GLU A 75 3.50 -3.39 -11.13
N GLU A 76 2.62 -2.50 -11.58
CA GLU A 76 2.84 -1.06 -11.48
C GLU A 76 2.32 -0.46 -10.17
N ALA A 77 3.25 -0.10 -9.28
CA ALA A 77 2.93 0.35 -7.92
C ALA A 77 2.52 1.82 -7.80
N GLU A 78 2.43 2.58 -8.89
CA GLU A 78 2.16 4.03 -8.89
C GLU A 78 3.06 4.81 -7.90
N ILE A 79 4.37 4.55 -7.90
CA ILE A 79 5.33 5.08 -6.90
C ILE A 79 5.22 6.60 -6.73
N GLY A 80 5.05 7.35 -7.83
CA GLY A 80 4.89 8.81 -7.79
C GLY A 80 3.70 9.25 -6.93
N ARG A 81 2.55 8.58 -7.06
CA ARG A 81 1.35 8.87 -6.27
C ARG A 81 1.54 8.55 -4.79
N ILE A 82 2.27 7.48 -4.47
CA ILE A 82 2.59 7.13 -3.09
C ILE A 82 3.48 8.21 -2.46
N LEU A 83 4.52 8.65 -3.19
CA LEU A 83 5.43 9.71 -2.74
C LEU A 83 4.67 11.01 -2.47
N ASP A 84 3.83 11.46 -3.40
CA ASP A 84 3.00 12.67 -3.23
C ASP A 84 2.11 12.59 -2.00
N SER A 85 1.51 11.42 -1.76
CA SER A 85 0.66 11.17 -0.60
C SER A 85 1.46 11.23 0.71
N PHE A 86 2.67 10.65 0.71
CA PHE A 86 3.55 10.64 1.88
C PHE A 86 4.09 12.05 2.17
N GLU A 87 4.44 12.84 1.16
CA GLU A 87 4.85 14.24 1.36
C GLU A 87 3.72 15.07 1.99
N ARG A 88 2.48 14.93 1.48
CA ARG A 88 1.31 15.62 2.04
C ARG A 88 1.06 15.21 3.49
N LEU A 89 1.23 13.93 3.80
CA LEU A 89 1.08 13.42 5.15
C LEU A 89 2.19 13.93 6.07
N ALA A 90 3.43 13.90 5.63
CA ALA A 90 4.58 14.34 6.42
C ALA A 90 4.50 15.82 6.77
N LYS A 91 4.05 16.68 5.83
CA LYS A 91 3.79 18.12 6.09
C LYS A 91 2.75 18.36 7.18
N LYS A 92 1.79 17.44 7.36
CA LYS A 92 0.72 17.54 8.37
C LYS A 92 1.10 16.83 9.67
N TRP A 93 2.03 15.90 9.63
CA TRP A 93 2.36 15.05 10.76
C TRP A 93 3.34 15.76 11.70
N ALA A 94 2.87 16.12 12.90
CA ALA A 94 3.71 16.57 14.01
C ALA A 94 3.81 15.49 15.10
N PRO A 95 4.74 14.51 15.02
CA PRO A 95 4.86 13.48 16.03
C PRO A 95 5.35 14.08 17.35
N LYS A 96 4.71 13.71 18.46
CA LYS A 96 5.20 14.12 19.79
C LYS A 96 6.57 13.48 20.02
N PRO A 97 7.59 14.24 20.46
CA PRO A 97 8.89 13.67 20.78
C PRO A 97 8.73 12.60 21.87
N ARG A 98 9.38 11.43 21.69
CA ARG A 98 9.43 10.42 22.75
C ARG A 98 10.21 10.98 23.93
N LYS A 99 9.67 10.80 25.15
CA LYS A 99 10.45 11.06 26.37
C LYS A 99 11.67 10.14 26.38
N PRO A 100 12.87 10.63 26.75
CA PRO A 100 14.05 9.78 26.91
C PRO A 100 13.75 8.63 27.87
N LYS A 101 14.21 7.42 27.54
CA LYS A 101 14.23 6.31 28.51
C LYS A 101 15.19 6.70 29.64
N ALA A 102 14.74 6.64 30.89
CA ALA A 102 15.62 6.83 32.04
C ALA A 102 16.75 5.79 31.98
N ALA A 103 17.99 6.22 32.24
CA ALA A 103 19.13 5.32 32.32
C ALA A 103 18.87 4.28 33.43
N PRO A 104 19.27 3.00 33.23
CA PRO A 104 19.21 2.02 34.30
C PRO A 104 20.06 2.52 35.47
N LYS A 105 19.48 2.51 36.69
CA LYS A 105 20.21 2.87 37.90
C LYS A 105 21.38 1.88 38.06
N SER A 106 22.60 2.37 38.13
CA SER A 106 23.74 1.58 38.60
C SER A 106 23.47 1.17 40.05
N LEU A 107 23.68 -0.12 40.35
CA LEU A 107 23.66 -0.66 41.72
C LEU A 107 24.83 -0.13 42.54
#